data_AF-A0A8I1Q8J3-F1
#
_entry.id   AF-A0A8I1Q8J3-F1
#
_cell.length_a   1.000
_cell.length_b   1.000
_cell.length_c   1.000
_cell.angle_alpha   90.00
_cell.angle_beta   90.00
_cell.angle_gamma   90.00
#
_symmetry.space_group_name_H-M   'P 1'
#
loop_
_entity.id
_entity.type
_entity.pdbx_description
1 polymer ?
#
loop_
_entity_poly.entity_id
_entity_poly.type
_entity_poly.pdbx_seq_one_letter_code
_entity_poly.pdbx_strand_id
1 'polypeptide(L)'
;MKKLITICLLLGMSSAFAASVAKVLYTASKVVASHNGVSRALTRGSTLDAGDTIITSSNAAANIQYQNGTLVNLGENTNYKILGYTPNQDTAIKAELNAGKLQLKTPGKVKETLRTPVMALAILGTQVSVYVPQKDKVYVSVQEGRVEAGGAIFGAGKSFLITPQGIVETPFPAAGQINTPKSAEGTIAAQSSNQTTTSSGTSAQADSSNVSATNTIATVAQVTDSAQMVGSTVSATNASTAVINNTVETLAVLSVVCL
;
A
#
# COMPACT_ATOMS: atom_id res chain seq x y z
N MET A 1 49.82 33.09 -21.06
CA MET A 1 49.05 31.87 -21.41
C MET A 1 48.49 31.17 -20.15
N LYS A 2 47.57 31.80 -19.39
CA LYS A 2 47.01 31.22 -18.14
C LYS A 2 45.52 31.54 -17.87
N LYS A 3 44.78 32.11 -18.83
CA LYS A 3 43.41 32.62 -18.59
C LYS A 3 42.27 31.85 -19.30
N LEU A 4 42.54 30.67 -19.86
CA LEU A 4 41.57 29.90 -20.67
C LEU A 4 41.07 28.58 -20.03
N ILE A 5 41.53 28.21 -18.83
CA ILE A 5 41.17 26.92 -18.20
C ILE A 5 39.93 27.03 -17.29
N THR A 6 39.49 28.23 -16.91
CA THR A 6 38.41 28.40 -15.92
C THR A 6 36.98 28.23 -16.47
N ILE A 7 36.80 28.22 -17.80
CA ILE A 7 35.46 28.17 -18.42
C ILE A 7 34.92 26.75 -18.63
N CYS A 8 35.77 25.71 -18.57
CA CYS A 8 35.33 24.32 -18.80
C CYS A 8 34.79 23.60 -17.55
N LEU A 9 35.00 24.14 -16.35
CA LEU A 9 34.59 23.48 -15.10
C LEU A 9 33.12 23.78 -14.71
N LEU A 10 32.44 24.69 -15.42
CA LEU A 10 31.09 25.15 -15.07
C LEU A 10 29.95 24.43 -15.83
N LEU A 11 30.26 23.49 -16.73
CA LEU A 11 29.25 22.77 -17.55
C LEU A 11 28.84 21.39 -17.00
N GLY A 12 29.23 21.01 -15.78
CA GLY A 12 29.06 19.65 -15.26
C GLY A 12 27.88 19.38 -14.33
N MET A 13 27.05 20.38 -13.99
CA MET A 13 25.98 20.20 -13.00
C MET A 13 24.63 19.90 -13.65
N SER A 14 24.57 18.87 -14.50
CA SER A 14 23.31 18.28 -14.94
C SER A 14 22.68 17.56 -13.74
N SER A 15 21.90 18.28 -12.94
CA SER A 15 21.07 17.68 -11.91
C SER A 15 20.01 16.83 -12.62
N ALA A 16 20.26 15.53 -12.69
CA ALA A 16 19.24 14.55 -13.07
C ALA A 16 18.17 14.59 -11.98
N PHE A 17 17.12 15.38 -12.19
CA PHE A 17 15.95 15.38 -11.33
C PHE A 17 15.29 14.01 -11.44
N ALA A 18 15.34 13.24 -10.35
CA ALA A 18 14.60 12.00 -10.26
C ALA A 18 13.11 12.31 -10.46
N ALA A 19 12.50 11.68 -11.46
CA ALA A 19 11.07 11.83 -11.69
C ALA A 19 10.30 11.20 -10.52
N SER A 20 9.27 11.89 -10.04
CA SER A 20 8.39 11.33 -9.01
C SER A 20 7.76 10.03 -9.48
N VAL A 21 7.71 9.03 -8.60
CA VAL A 21 7.26 7.67 -8.90
C VAL A 21 5.92 7.34 -8.25
N ALA A 22 5.57 8.05 -7.18
CA ALA A 22 4.34 7.84 -6.44
C ALA A 22 3.85 9.12 -5.75
N LYS A 23 2.57 9.12 -5.37
CA LYS A 23 1.90 10.20 -4.64
C LYS A 23 1.25 9.67 -3.37
N VAL A 24 1.36 10.43 -2.30
CA VAL A 24 0.70 10.13 -1.03
C VAL A 24 -0.78 10.53 -1.12
N LEU A 25 -1.67 9.57 -0.92
CA LEU A 25 -3.12 9.76 -0.92
C LEU A 25 -3.66 10.14 0.46
N TYR A 26 -3.06 9.56 1.51
CA TYR A 26 -3.51 9.72 2.89
C TYR A 26 -2.34 9.52 3.85
N THR A 27 -2.36 10.24 4.97
CA THR A 27 -1.49 10.01 6.12
C THR A 27 -2.29 10.15 7.41
N ALA A 28 -1.92 9.35 8.41
CA ALA A 28 -2.36 9.47 9.79
C ALA A 28 -1.13 9.50 10.70
N SER A 29 -1.17 10.36 11.72
CA SER A 29 -0.05 10.54 12.67
C SER A 29 1.27 10.87 11.95
N LYS A 30 2.42 10.53 12.55
CA LYS A 30 3.74 10.89 12.02
C LYS A 30 4.18 9.93 10.91
N VAL A 31 4.27 10.46 9.70
CA VAL A 31 4.84 9.78 8.51
C VAL A 31 5.92 10.66 7.91
N VAL A 32 7.09 10.09 7.65
CA VAL A 32 8.22 10.80 7.03
C VAL A 32 8.78 10.01 5.85
N ALA A 33 9.34 10.70 4.86
CA ALA A 33 10.23 10.12 3.87
C ALA A 33 11.66 10.54 4.19
N SER A 34 12.59 9.60 4.14
CA SER A 34 14.02 9.84 4.27
C SER A 34 14.72 9.50 2.96
N HIS A 35 15.53 10.42 2.46
CA HIS A 35 16.30 10.28 1.23
C HIS A 35 17.72 10.80 1.47
N ASN A 36 18.74 9.95 1.26
CA ASN A 36 20.15 10.30 1.52
C ASN A 36 20.40 10.93 2.90
N GLY A 37 19.69 10.44 3.93
CA GLY A 37 19.80 10.91 5.31
C GLY A 37 18.97 12.17 5.63
N VAL A 38 18.36 12.81 4.62
CA VAL A 38 17.48 13.96 4.82
C VAL A 38 16.04 13.48 4.98
N SER A 39 15.40 13.86 6.08
CA SER A 39 14.01 13.48 6.37
C SER A 39 13.04 14.64 6.13
N ARG A 40 11.88 14.34 5.55
CA ARG A 40 10.77 15.27 5.33
C ARG A 40 9.45 14.66 5.78
N ALA A 41 8.57 15.48 6.35
CA ALA A 41 7.22 15.05 6.69
C ALA A 41 6.41 14.77 5.42
N LEU A 42 5.61 13.71 5.44
CA LEU A 42 4.67 13.38 4.37
C LEU A 42 3.26 13.82 4.74
N THR A 43 2.60 14.47 3.79
CA THR A 43 1.19 14.85 3.85
C THR A 43 0.50 14.40 2.56
N ARG A 44 -0.84 14.40 2.55
CA ARG A 44 -1.61 14.13 1.33
C ARG A 44 -1.14 15.04 0.20
N GLY A 45 -0.88 14.44 -0.96
CA GLY A 45 -0.38 15.12 -2.14
C GLY A 45 1.13 15.15 -2.28
N SER A 46 1.89 14.80 -1.23
CA SER A 46 3.35 14.70 -1.30
C SER A 46 3.76 13.72 -2.39
N THR A 47 4.77 14.10 -3.17
CA THR A 47 5.44 13.22 -4.13
C THR A 47 6.44 12.34 -3.40
N LEU A 48 6.70 11.17 -3.99
CA LEU A 48 7.74 10.23 -3.58
C LEU A 48 8.58 9.89 -4.80
N ASP A 49 9.87 9.68 -4.56
CA ASP A 49 10.87 9.41 -5.59
C ASP A 49 11.54 8.05 -5.34
N ALA A 50 12.15 7.47 -6.39
CA ALA A 50 13.00 6.29 -6.19
C ALA A 50 14.17 6.64 -5.26
N GLY A 51 14.45 5.79 -4.28
CA GLY A 51 15.41 6.03 -3.21
C GLY A 51 14.77 6.43 -1.87
N ASP A 52 13.53 6.92 -1.88
CA ASP A 52 12.82 7.30 -0.65
C ASP A 52 12.57 6.09 0.26
N THR A 53 12.85 6.29 1.54
CA THR A 53 12.43 5.39 2.63
C THR A 53 11.31 6.03 3.41
N ILE A 54 10.11 5.47 3.30
CA ILE A 54 8.92 5.88 4.03
C ILE A 54 8.92 5.20 5.40
N ILE A 55 8.80 6.01 6.45
CA ILE A 55 8.85 5.60 7.84
C ILE A 55 7.58 6.10 8.54
N THR A 56 6.82 5.18 9.12
CA THR A 56 5.60 5.47 9.90
C THR A 56 5.87 5.22 11.38
N SER A 57 5.45 6.13 12.27
CA SER A 57 5.53 5.89 13.72
C SER A 57 4.50 4.86 14.21
N SER A 58 4.43 4.67 15.54
CA SER A 58 3.28 4.04 16.18
C SER A 58 1.99 4.81 15.87
N ASN A 59 0.88 4.09 15.70
CA ASN A 59 -0.44 4.63 15.33
C ASN A 59 -0.45 5.46 14.03
N ALA A 60 0.58 5.35 13.19
CA ALA A 60 0.64 6.02 11.92
C ALA A 60 0.19 5.10 10.78
N ALA A 61 -0.30 5.70 9.71
CA ALA A 61 -0.64 5.00 8.49
C ALA A 61 -0.38 5.91 7.28
N ALA A 62 -0.10 5.32 6.13
CA ALA A 62 0.06 6.06 4.89
C ALA A 62 -0.48 5.25 3.71
N ASN A 63 -1.24 5.90 2.83
CA ASN A 63 -1.67 5.28 1.58
C ASN A 63 -0.98 5.99 0.43
N ILE A 64 -0.37 5.22 -0.46
CA ILE A 64 0.48 5.69 -1.54
C ILE A 64 -0.04 5.09 -2.84
N GLN A 65 -0.09 5.90 -3.89
CA GLN A 65 -0.40 5.46 -5.24
C GLN A 65 0.81 5.67 -6.15
N TYR A 66 1.30 4.59 -6.73
CA TYR A 66 2.31 4.63 -7.79
C TYR A 66 1.70 5.10 -9.10
N GLN A 67 2.53 5.63 -10.00
CA GLN A 67 2.07 6.06 -11.33
C GLN A 67 1.45 4.95 -12.18
N ASN A 68 1.81 3.67 -11.94
CA ASN A 68 1.21 2.53 -12.61
C ASN A 68 -0.17 2.16 -12.06
N GLY A 69 -0.67 2.91 -11.06
CA GLY A 69 -1.95 2.68 -10.39
C GLY A 69 -1.88 1.73 -9.19
N THR A 70 -0.73 1.13 -8.89
CA THR A 70 -0.54 0.29 -7.72
C THR A 70 -0.74 1.08 -6.43
N LEU A 71 -1.52 0.51 -5.52
CA LEU A 71 -1.83 1.07 -4.22
C LEU A 71 -1.02 0.35 -3.14
N VAL A 72 -0.37 1.12 -2.29
CA VAL A 72 0.38 0.65 -1.12
C VAL A 72 -0.19 1.32 0.13
N ASN A 73 -0.77 0.53 1.01
CA ASN A 73 -1.15 0.95 2.35
C ASN A 73 -0.07 0.49 3.32
N LEU A 74 0.50 1.44 4.06
CA LEU A 74 1.49 1.22 5.10
C LEU A 74 0.81 1.41 6.45
N GLY A 75 0.92 0.42 7.32
CA GLY A 75 0.49 0.55 8.71
C GLY A 75 1.60 1.13 9.59
N GLU A 76 1.36 1.14 10.89
CA GLU A 76 2.32 1.65 11.88
C GLU A 76 3.65 0.89 11.90
N ASN A 77 4.68 1.55 12.43
CA ASN A 77 6.01 0.98 12.64
C ASN A 77 6.65 0.37 11.37
N THR A 78 6.28 0.91 10.21
CA THR A 78 6.74 0.48 8.90
C THR A 78 8.00 1.21 8.45
N ASN A 79 8.91 0.46 7.84
CA ASN A 79 10.05 0.95 7.08
C ASN A 79 9.98 0.37 5.66
N TYR A 80 9.53 1.20 4.72
CA TYR A 80 9.30 0.83 3.33
C TYR A 80 10.15 1.68 2.41
N LYS A 81 11.01 1.06 1.60
CA LYS A 81 11.92 1.75 0.70
C LYS A 81 11.58 1.49 -0.76
N ILE A 82 11.53 2.56 -1.54
CA ILE A 82 11.39 2.48 -2.99
C ILE A 82 12.80 2.32 -3.58
N LEU A 83 13.12 1.13 -4.09
CA LEU A 83 14.44 0.87 -4.69
C LEU A 83 14.51 1.34 -6.14
N GLY A 84 13.40 1.24 -6.86
CA GLY A 84 13.33 1.67 -8.25
C GLY A 84 11.92 1.56 -8.83
N TYR A 85 11.68 2.32 -9.89
CA TYR A 85 10.43 2.34 -10.62
C TYR A 85 10.69 2.45 -12.12
N THR A 86 10.13 1.53 -12.89
CA THR A 86 10.28 1.44 -14.35
C THR A 86 8.96 1.00 -14.98
N PRO A 87 8.03 1.92 -15.30
CA PRO A 87 6.65 1.59 -15.67
C PRO A 87 6.50 0.70 -16.90
N ASN A 88 7.45 0.78 -17.84
CA ASN A 88 7.42 0.10 -19.14
C ASN A 88 8.41 -1.08 -19.23
N GLN A 89 8.72 -1.70 -18.10
CA GLN A 89 9.63 -2.84 -18.01
C GLN A 89 8.90 -4.02 -17.39
N ASP A 90 9.48 -5.22 -17.52
CA ASP A 90 8.89 -6.46 -16.97
C ASP A 90 8.62 -6.36 -15.46
N THR A 91 9.44 -5.59 -14.73
CA THR A 91 9.24 -5.26 -13.32
C THR A 91 9.02 -3.77 -13.13
N ALA A 92 7.79 -3.37 -12.76
CA ALA A 92 7.42 -1.96 -12.60
C ALA A 92 7.97 -1.37 -11.30
N ILE A 93 7.78 -2.08 -10.19
CA ILE A 93 8.16 -1.59 -8.86
C ILE A 93 9.18 -2.53 -8.26
N LYS A 94 10.29 -1.97 -7.78
CA LYS A 94 11.25 -2.64 -6.89
C LYS A 94 11.17 -1.92 -5.55
N ALA A 95 10.74 -2.62 -4.52
CA ALA A 95 10.59 -2.08 -3.18
C ALA A 95 11.16 -3.03 -2.14
N GLU A 96 11.37 -2.51 -0.94
CA GLU A 96 11.86 -3.24 0.22
C GLU A 96 11.02 -2.88 1.45
N LEU A 97 10.55 -3.89 2.17
CA LEU A 97 9.86 -3.76 3.43
C LEU A 97 10.73 -4.36 4.52
N ASN A 98 11.38 -3.53 5.33
CA ASN A 98 12.30 -3.98 6.38
C ASN A 98 11.59 -4.34 7.69
N ALA A 99 10.49 -3.65 7.99
CA ALA A 99 9.69 -3.83 9.20
C ALA A 99 8.27 -3.29 8.97
N GLY A 100 7.32 -3.75 9.78
CA GLY A 100 5.97 -3.20 9.88
C GLY A 100 4.95 -3.88 8.97
N LYS A 101 3.91 -3.14 8.59
CA LYS A 101 2.69 -3.67 7.94
C LYS A 101 2.53 -3.04 6.57
N LEU A 102 2.28 -3.86 5.56
CA LEU A 102 2.06 -3.43 4.19
C LEU A 102 0.88 -4.18 3.60
N GLN A 103 0.00 -3.47 2.91
CA GLN A 103 -0.96 -4.05 2.00
C GLN A 103 -0.74 -3.44 0.62
N LEU A 104 -0.69 -4.30 -0.39
CA LEU A 104 -0.42 -3.94 -1.77
C LEU A 104 -1.59 -4.41 -2.64
N LYS A 105 -2.04 -3.56 -3.55
CA LYS A 105 -3.01 -3.91 -4.59
C LYS A 105 -2.49 -3.45 -5.94
N THR A 106 -2.28 -4.40 -6.86
CA THR A 106 -1.71 -4.13 -8.18
C THR A 106 -2.76 -4.35 -9.30
N PRO A 107 -2.73 -3.57 -10.40
CA PRO A 107 -3.68 -3.71 -11.52
C PRO A 107 -3.42 -4.91 -12.43
N GLY A 108 -2.36 -5.69 -12.18
CA GLY A 108 -2.18 -7.04 -12.74
C GLY A 108 -1.54 -7.22 -14.10
N LYS A 109 -0.93 -6.18 -14.66
CA LYS A 109 -0.23 -6.28 -15.95
C LYS A 109 1.30 -6.35 -15.86
N VAL A 110 1.89 -5.91 -14.75
CA VAL A 110 3.35 -5.81 -14.60
C VAL A 110 3.79 -6.43 -13.30
N LYS A 111 4.93 -7.13 -13.31
CA LYS A 111 5.51 -7.75 -12.11
C LYS A 111 6.00 -6.67 -11.17
N GLU A 112 5.86 -6.92 -9.88
CA GLU A 112 6.41 -6.10 -8.82
C GLU A 112 7.27 -6.98 -7.92
N THR A 113 8.38 -6.43 -7.43
CA THR A 113 9.27 -7.13 -6.51
C THR A 113 9.26 -6.42 -5.17
N LEU A 114 8.89 -7.15 -4.12
CA LEU A 114 8.97 -6.69 -2.74
C LEU A 114 10.02 -7.50 -1.99
N ARG A 115 11.15 -6.87 -1.66
CA ARG A 115 12.17 -7.46 -0.80
C ARG A 115 11.72 -7.40 0.65
N THR A 116 11.96 -8.48 1.39
CA THR A 116 11.81 -8.52 2.85
C THR A 116 13.12 -9.02 3.45
N PRO A 117 13.32 -8.93 4.77
CA PRO A 117 14.59 -9.34 5.39
C PRO A 117 14.95 -10.82 5.17
N VAL A 118 13.95 -11.67 4.94
CA VAL A 118 14.15 -13.11 4.73
C VAL A 118 14.16 -13.47 3.26
N MET A 119 13.28 -12.87 2.45
CA MET A 119 13.08 -13.30 1.06
C MET A 119 12.46 -12.21 0.17
N ALA A 120 12.75 -12.25 -1.13
CA ALA A 120 12.05 -11.43 -2.12
C ALA A 120 10.74 -12.10 -2.56
N LEU A 121 9.69 -11.30 -2.67
CA LEU A 121 8.38 -11.68 -3.18
C LEU A 121 8.20 -11.12 -4.59
N ALA A 122 7.75 -11.96 -5.50
CA ALA A 122 7.34 -11.59 -6.84
C ALA A 122 5.81 -11.54 -6.91
N ILE A 123 5.27 -10.38 -7.24
CA ILE A 123 3.84 -10.06 -7.13
C ILE A 123 3.31 -9.66 -8.51
N LEU A 124 2.19 -10.24 -8.94
CA LEU A 124 1.58 -9.96 -10.23
C LEU A 124 0.05 -10.06 -10.16
N GLY A 125 -0.63 -8.92 -10.21
CA GLY A 125 -2.10 -8.85 -10.22
C GLY A 125 -2.72 -9.35 -8.94
N THR A 126 -2.22 -8.82 -7.83
CA THR A 126 -2.41 -9.41 -6.52
C THR A 126 -2.85 -8.33 -5.54
N GLN A 127 -3.79 -8.71 -4.68
CA GLN A 127 -4.02 -8.03 -3.41
C GLN A 127 -3.36 -8.87 -2.32
N VAL A 128 -2.30 -8.34 -1.71
CA VAL A 128 -1.47 -9.06 -0.73
C VAL A 128 -1.25 -8.20 0.49
N SER A 129 -1.24 -8.84 1.66
CA SER A 129 -0.88 -8.24 2.94
C SER A 129 0.40 -8.90 3.45
N VAL A 130 1.38 -8.09 3.87
CA VAL A 130 2.69 -8.51 4.34
C VAL A 130 2.95 -7.87 5.69
N TYR A 131 3.40 -8.66 6.66
CA TYR A 131 3.73 -8.20 8.00
C TYR A 131 5.09 -8.73 8.44
N VAL A 132 5.98 -7.80 8.80
CA VAL A 132 7.34 -8.08 9.25
C VAL A 132 7.47 -7.60 10.70
N PRO A 133 7.06 -8.42 11.69
CA PRO A 133 7.24 -8.09 13.10
C PRO A 133 8.71 -8.11 13.52
N GLN A 134 9.51 -8.99 12.90
CA GLN A 134 10.90 -9.25 13.24
C GLN A 134 11.66 -9.60 11.95
N LYS A 135 12.99 -9.43 11.93
CA LYS A 135 13.82 -9.64 10.73
C LYS A 135 13.84 -11.09 10.24
N ASP A 136 13.45 -12.05 11.08
CA ASP A 136 13.43 -13.48 10.78
C ASP A 136 12.03 -14.02 10.51
N LYS A 137 10.99 -13.17 10.55
CA LYS A 137 9.59 -13.58 10.39
C LYS A 137 8.86 -12.63 9.45
N VAL A 138 8.37 -13.19 8.35
CA VAL A 138 7.57 -12.45 7.37
C VAL A 138 6.28 -13.21 7.15
N TYR A 139 5.16 -12.64 7.60
CA TYR A 139 3.84 -13.17 7.33
C TYR A 139 3.34 -12.60 6.01
N VAL A 140 2.77 -13.44 5.17
CA VAL A 140 2.17 -13.05 3.89
C VAL A 140 0.77 -13.66 3.81
N SER A 141 -0.20 -12.87 3.37
CA SER A 141 -1.54 -13.31 3.06
C SER A 141 -1.93 -12.82 1.68
N VAL A 142 -2.34 -13.74 0.81
CA VAL A 142 -2.75 -13.46 -0.57
C VAL A 142 -4.27 -13.41 -0.60
N GLN A 143 -4.86 -12.23 -0.80
CA GLN A 143 -6.30 -12.05 -0.90
C GLN A 143 -6.80 -12.37 -2.31
N GLU A 144 -6.11 -11.85 -3.33
CA GLU A 144 -6.42 -12.04 -4.75
C GLU A 144 -5.13 -12.25 -5.52
N GLY A 145 -5.18 -12.94 -6.67
CA GLY A 145 -4.02 -13.14 -7.54
C GLY A 145 -3.04 -14.22 -7.08
N ARG A 146 -1.75 -13.99 -7.32
CA ARG A 146 -0.67 -14.92 -6.94
C ARG A 146 0.60 -14.21 -6.47
N VAL A 147 1.36 -14.87 -5.59
CA VAL A 147 2.67 -14.43 -5.12
C VAL A 147 3.66 -15.57 -5.31
N GLU A 148 4.83 -15.27 -5.87
CA GLU A 148 5.94 -16.20 -5.94
C GLU A 148 6.97 -15.86 -4.85
N ALA A 149 7.33 -16.86 -4.04
CA ALA A 149 8.32 -16.75 -2.97
C ALA A 149 9.16 -18.03 -2.92
N GLY A 150 10.48 -17.89 -3.01
CA GLY A 150 11.40 -19.04 -2.90
C GLY A 150 11.22 -20.08 -4.01
N GLY A 151 10.72 -19.68 -5.18
CA GLY A 151 10.39 -20.57 -6.29
C GLY A 151 9.03 -21.27 -6.19
N ALA A 152 8.30 -21.09 -5.08
CA ALA A 152 6.93 -21.59 -4.90
C ALA A 152 5.90 -20.51 -5.24
N ILE A 153 4.74 -20.91 -5.78
CA ILE A 153 3.64 -20.02 -6.14
C ILE A 153 2.48 -20.22 -5.16
N PHE A 154 2.02 -19.12 -4.57
CA PHE A 154 0.91 -19.06 -3.62
C PHE A 154 -0.25 -18.27 -4.23
N GLY A 155 -1.42 -18.91 -4.34
CA GLY A 155 -2.64 -18.29 -4.88
C GLY A 155 -3.49 -17.61 -3.82
N ALA A 156 -4.62 -17.05 -4.26
CA ALA A 156 -5.63 -16.41 -3.41
C ALA A 156 -6.10 -17.32 -2.24
N GLY A 157 -6.39 -16.70 -1.10
CA GLY A 157 -6.82 -17.36 0.13
C GLY A 157 -5.69 -17.98 0.95
N LYS A 158 -4.46 -18.06 0.42
CA LYS A 158 -3.32 -18.63 1.14
C LYS A 158 -2.65 -17.62 2.05
N SER A 159 -2.23 -18.10 3.22
CA SER A 159 -1.40 -17.35 4.15
C SER A 159 -0.24 -18.21 4.63
N PHE A 160 0.94 -17.63 4.74
CA PHE A 160 2.16 -18.35 5.08
C PHE A 160 3.14 -17.45 5.82
N LEU A 161 4.02 -18.10 6.57
CA LEU A 161 5.15 -17.50 7.27
C LEU A 161 6.42 -17.91 6.55
N ILE A 162 7.25 -16.92 6.24
CA ILE A 162 8.59 -17.11 5.73
C ILE A 162 9.57 -16.88 6.87
N THR A 163 10.41 -17.87 7.13
CA THR A 163 11.56 -17.78 8.04
C THR A 163 12.83 -18.23 7.31
N PRO A 164 14.03 -18.02 7.88
CA PRO A 164 15.27 -18.55 7.30
C PRO A 164 15.27 -20.08 7.10
N GLN A 165 14.42 -20.81 7.82
CA GLN A 165 14.29 -22.26 7.74
C GLN A 165 13.35 -22.72 6.61
N GLY A 166 12.52 -21.83 6.07
CA GLY A 166 11.62 -22.16 4.97
C GLY A 166 10.29 -21.40 5.02
N ILE A 167 9.34 -21.91 4.25
CA ILE A 167 7.97 -21.36 4.15
C ILE A 167 7.00 -22.35 4.76
N VAL A 168 6.17 -21.90 5.70
CA VAL A 168 5.17 -22.73 6.39
C VAL A 168 3.80 -22.07 6.28
N GLU A 169 2.78 -22.84 5.90
CA GLU A 169 1.39 -22.33 5.86
C GLU A 169 0.94 -21.97 7.28
N THR A 170 0.48 -20.72 7.46
CA THR A 170 0.07 -20.22 8.77
C THR A 170 -0.96 -19.09 8.63
N PRO A 171 -1.94 -18.97 9.54
CA PRO A 171 -2.87 -17.85 9.53
C PRO A 171 -2.16 -16.49 9.61
N PHE A 172 -2.68 -15.51 8.90
CA PHE A 172 -2.17 -14.15 9.00
C PHE A 172 -2.54 -13.54 10.36
N PRO A 173 -1.59 -12.99 11.13
CA PRO A 173 -1.86 -12.49 12.47
C PRO A 173 -2.70 -11.22 12.43
N ALA A 174 -3.63 -11.08 13.38
CA ALA A 174 -4.46 -9.87 13.52
C ALA A 174 -3.60 -8.60 13.68
N ALA A 175 -2.45 -8.70 14.37
CA ALA A 175 -1.51 -7.60 14.53
C ALA A 175 -0.95 -7.05 13.21
N GLY A 176 -0.93 -7.87 12.15
CA GLY A 176 -0.47 -7.48 10.81
C GLY A 176 -1.52 -6.74 9.99
N GLN A 177 -2.77 -6.66 10.45
CA GLN A 177 -3.84 -5.96 9.75
C GLN A 177 -3.66 -4.43 9.83
N ILE A 178 -4.03 -3.74 8.76
CA ILE A 178 -3.95 -2.28 8.66
C ILE A 178 -5.35 -1.71 8.81
N ASN A 179 -5.52 -0.80 9.77
CA ASN A 179 -6.77 -0.09 9.99
C ASN A 179 -6.66 1.30 9.35
N THR A 180 -7.09 1.43 8.09
CA THR A 180 -7.26 2.72 7.43
C THR A 180 -8.71 2.94 7.04
N PRO A 181 -9.20 4.18 7.01
CA PRO A 181 -10.55 4.45 6.51
C PRO A 181 -10.70 3.92 5.08
N LYS A 182 -11.77 3.19 4.79
CA LYS A 182 -12.00 2.59 3.46
C LYS A 182 -11.95 3.62 2.32
N SER A 183 -12.34 4.87 2.58
CA SER A 183 -12.28 5.98 1.62
C SER A 183 -10.86 6.47 1.31
N ALA A 184 -9.85 6.05 2.08
CA ALA A 184 -8.47 6.52 1.94
C ALA A 184 -7.59 5.63 1.06
N GLU A 185 -8.01 4.39 0.76
CA GLU A 185 -7.19 3.39 0.03
C GLU A 185 -6.97 3.77 -1.44
N GLY A 186 -7.75 4.71 -1.98
CA GLY A 186 -7.73 5.04 -3.40
C GLY A 186 -8.46 3.98 -4.24
N THR A 187 -8.66 4.28 -5.52
CA THR A 187 -9.32 3.37 -6.47
C THR A 187 -8.38 3.06 -7.61
N ILE A 188 -8.21 1.77 -7.91
CA ILE A 188 -7.58 1.34 -9.15
C ILE A 188 -8.61 1.52 -10.25
N ALA A 189 -8.38 2.46 -11.17
CA ALA A 189 -9.22 2.57 -12.35
C ALA A 189 -9.09 1.28 -13.16
N ALA A 190 -10.20 0.57 -13.37
CA ALA A 190 -10.25 -0.48 -14.37
C ALA A 190 -9.98 0.19 -15.72
N GLN A 191 -8.78 0.05 -16.27
CA GLN A 191 -8.50 0.43 -17.64
C GLN A 191 -9.31 -0.51 -18.55
N SER A 192 -10.51 -0.07 -18.89
CA SER A 192 -11.33 -0.63 -19.96
C SER A 192 -10.49 -0.61 -21.24
N SER A 193 -10.00 -1.78 -21.64
CA SER A 193 -9.36 -1.99 -22.92
C SER A 193 -10.44 -1.97 -24.00
N ASN A 194 -10.87 -0.77 -24.40
CA ASN A 194 -11.56 -0.57 -25.67
C ASN A 194 -10.67 0.28 -26.56
N GLN A 195 -9.55 -0.32 -26.99
CA GLN A 195 -8.79 0.15 -28.13
C GLN A 195 -9.52 -0.32 -29.39
N THR A 196 -10.52 0.44 -29.81
CA THR A 196 -11.03 0.33 -31.17
C THR A 196 -10.08 1.09 -32.08
N THR A 197 -9.18 0.33 -32.71
CA THR A 197 -8.44 0.76 -33.89
C THR A 197 -9.46 1.02 -35.00
N THR A 198 -9.61 2.27 -35.43
CA THR A 198 -10.16 2.57 -36.76
C THR A 198 -9.28 3.62 -37.39
N SER A 199 -8.31 3.12 -38.15
CA SER A 199 -7.57 3.88 -39.14
C SER A 199 -8.40 3.98 -40.41
N SER A 200 -8.85 5.18 -40.75
CA SER A 200 -9.10 5.57 -42.14
C SER A 200 -9.19 7.10 -42.19
N GLY A 201 -8.14 7.74 -42.67
CA GLY A 201 -8.21 9.13 -43.10
C GLY A 201 -8.91 9.24 -44.45
N THR A 202 -9.61 10.35 -44.67
CA THR A 202 -9.55 11.18 -45.89
C THR A 202 -10.37 12.46 -45.68
N SER A 203 -9.71 13.57 -46.02
CA SER A 203 -10.09 14.98 -46.24
C SER A 203 -11.51 15.53 -46.03
N ALA A 204 -11.51 16.72 -45.41
CA ALA A 204 -12.24 17.96 -45.75
C ALA A 204 -13.79 17.94 -45.73
N GLN A 205 -14.39 18.81 -44.92
CA GLN A 205 -15.04 20.06 -45.37
C GLN A 205 -15.77 20.71 -44.18
N ALA A 206 -15.49 21.99 -43.95
CA ALA A 206 -16.22 22.82 -43.01
C ALA A 206 -17.54 23.25 -43.64
N ASP A 207 -18.65 23.10 -42.92
CA ASP A 207 -19.87 23.86 -43.16
C ASP A 207 -20.64 24.09 -41.86
N SER A 208 -21.30 25.24 -41.82
CA SER A 208 -21.84 25.94 -40.66
C SER A 208 -23.32 25.66 -40.44
N SER A 209 -23.78 25.98 -39.22
CA SER A 209 -25.18 26.25 -38.83
C SER A 209 -26.15 25.04 -38.89
N ASN A 210 -27.06 24.79 -37.95
CA ASN A 210 -28.05 25.70 -37.38
C ASN A 210 -28.91 24.97 -36.29
N VAL A 211 -29.54 25.76 -35.42
CA VAL A 211 -30.78 25.54 -34.61
C VAL A 211 -30.79 24.64 -33.36
N SER A 212 -31.06 25.33 -32.24
CA SER A 212 -31.83 25.00 -31.02
C SER A 212 -32.78 23.80 -31.01
N ALA A 213 -32.86 23.12 -29.86
CA ALA A 213 -34.13 22.92 -29.17
C ALA A 213 -33.94 22.62 -27.67
N THR A 214 -34.50 23.50 -26.86
CA THR A 214 -34.92 23.31 -25.47
C THR A 214 -35.92 22.15 -25.38
N ASN A 215 -35.83 21.30 -24.36
CA ASN A 215 -37.04 20.72 -23.79
C ASN A 215 -36.90 20.40 -22.30
N THR A 216 -37.64 21.17 -21.51
CA THR A 216 -38.00 20.96 -20.11
C THR A 216 -39.23 20.07 -20.08
N ILE A 217 -39.23 18.93 -19.37
CA ILE A 217 -40.44 18.39 -18.72
C ILE A 217 -40.04 17.66 -17.43
N ALA A 218 -40.53 18.20 -16.31
CA ALA A 218 -40.65 17.51 -15.03
C ALA A 218 -41.89 16.59 -15.07
N THR A 219 -41.84 15.43 -14.41
CA THR A 219 -43.06 14.73 -14.00
C THR A 219 -42.84 14.03 -12.65
N VAL A 220 -43.76 14.37 -11.75
CA VAL A 220 -43.99 13.94 -10.37
C VAL A 220 -44.97 12.75 -10.36
N ALA A 221 -45.00 12.01 -9.25
CA ALA A 221 -46.02 11.05 -8.74
C ALA A 221 -45.48 9.61 -8.66
N GLN A 222 -45.70 8.79 -7.62
CA GLN A 222 -46.53 8.80 -6.41
C GLN A 222 -45.96 7.66 -5.50
N VAL A 223 -45.75 7.84 -4.20
CA VAL A 223 -46.66 7.51 -3.06
C VAL A 223 -47.36 6.15 -3.18
N THR A 224 -47.08 5.24 -2.22
CA THR A 224 -48.00 4.44 -1.35
C THR A 224 -47.09 3.48 -0.55
N ASP A 225 -46.73 3.73 0.70
CA ASP A 225 -47.45 3.47 1.96
C ASP A 225 -47.77 1.98 2.25
N SER A 226 -47.28 1.45 3.37
CA SER A 226 -47.92 0.43 4.24
C SER A 226 -47.00 -0.01 5.40
N ALA A 227 -47.44 0.34 6.63
CA ALA A 227 -47.46 -0.42 7.90
C ALA A 227 -46.15 -1.05 8.46
N GLN A 228 -45.64 -0.72 9.66
CA GLN A 228 -46.18 -0.65 11.03
C GLN A 228 -46.41 -2.01 11.73
N MET A 229 -45.52 -2.35 12.69
CA MET A 229 -45.68 -3.25 13.86
C MET A 229 -44.61 -2.78 14.87
N VAL A 230 -44.87 -1.97 15.91
CA VAL A 230 -45.55 -2.22 17.21
C VAL A 230 -44.95 -3.35 18.06
N GLY A 231 -44.23 -2.93 19.11
CA GLY A 231 -44.17 -3.53 20.46
C GLY A 231 -43.17 -4.68 20.67
N SER A 232 -42.59 -4.93 21.85
CA SER A 232 -42.52 -4.24 23.15
C SER A 232 -41.48 -5.02 23.99
N THR A 233 -40.69 -4.30 24.79
CA THR A 233 -40.28 -4.61 26.19
C THR A 233 -39.56 -5.92 26.60
N VAL A 234 -38.59 -5.70 27.52
CA VAL A 234 -38.14 -6.52 28.69
C VAL A 234 -36.79 -7.29 28.59
N SER A 235 -35.80 -6.68 29.27
CA SER A 235 -34.86 -7.19 30.30
C SER A 235 -34.33 -8.63 30.34
N ALA A 236 -33.00 -8.75 30.46
CA ALA A 236 -32.25 -9.51 31.49
C ALA A 236 -30.74 -9.32 31.22
N THR A 237 -29.97 -8.58 32.04
CA THR A 237 -29.24 -9.04 33.24
C THR A 237 -28.69 -10.47 33.12
N ASN A 238 -27.37 -10.58 32.93
CA ASN A 238 -26.54 -11.62 33.56
C ASN A 238 -25.09 -11.15 33.65
N ALA A 239 -24.66 -10.93 34.88
CA ALA A 239 -23.26 -10.87 35.27
C ALA A 239 -22.69 -12.29 35.28
N SER A 240 -21.43 -12.46 34.86
CA SER A 240 -20.60 -13.54 35.39
C SER A 240 -19.14 -13.13 35.40
N THR A 241 -18.67 -12.94 36.61
CA THR A 241 -17.31 -12.77 37.07
C THR A 241 -16.46 -14.01 36.75
N ALA A 242 -15.23 -13.82 36.29
CA ALA A 242 -14.18 -14.83 36.42
C ALA A 242 -12.86 -14.11 36.74
N VAL A 243 -12.60 -14.02 38.05
CA VAL A 243 -11.31 -13.67 38.64
C VAL A 243 -10.38 -14.86 38.45
N ILE A 244 -9.26 -14.67 37.77
CA ILE A 244 -8.14 -15.63 37.81
C ILE A 244 -7.03 -14.99 38.64
N ASN A 245 -7.00 -15.38 39.92
CA ASN A 245 -5.82 -15.25 40.76
C ASN A 245 -4.76 -16.20 40.19
N ASN A 246 -3.60 -15.67 39.79
CA ASN A 246 -2.43 -16.50 39.58
C ASN A 246 -1.33 -16.08 40.56
N THR A 247 -1.14 -16.97 41.51
CA THR A 247 -0.14 -17.02 42.56
C THR A 247 1.25 -17.05 41.93
N VAL A 248 2.10 -16.08 42.23
CA VAL A 248 3.54 -16.19 41.94
C VAL A 248 4.23 -16.52 43.25
N GLU A 249 4.61 -17.79 43.37
CA GLU A 249 5.51 -18.29 44.40
C GLU A 249 6.89 -17.66 44.24
N THR A 250 7.27 -16.93 45.28
CA THR A 250 8.53 -17.02 46.03
C THR A 250 9.62 -17.93 45.42
N LEU A 251 10.70 -17.32 44.92
CA LEU A 251 12.01 -17.96 44.86
C LEU A 251 13.05 -17.01 45.45
N ALA A 252 13.43 -17.35 46.67
CA ALA A 252 14.47 -16.75 47.46
C ALA A 252 15.82 -17.40 47.11
N VAL A 253 16.85 -16.55 47.08
CA VAL A 253 18.22 -16.81 47.59
C VAL A 253 19.08 -17.83 46.84
N LEU A 254 20.16 -17.34 46.22
CA LEU A 254 21.51 -17.75 46.64
C LEU A 254 22.57 -16.71 46.21
N SER A 255 23.14 -16.04 47.20
CA SER A 255 24.38 -15.28 47.12
C SER A 255 25.42 -15.99 47.99
N VAL A 256 26.55 -16.38 47.38
CA VAL A 256 27.81 -16.86 47.99
C VAL A 256 28.90 -16.43 46.99
N VAL A 257 29.77 -15.43 47.21
CA VAL A 257 30.82 -15.17 48.23
C VAL A 257 32.00 -16.17 48.16
N CYS A 258 33.17 -15.65 47.77
CA CYS A 258 34.56 -16.16 47.94
C CYS A 258 34.89 -17.52 47.27
N LEU A 259 36.00 -17.73 46.57
CA LEU A 259 37.39 -17.26 46.72
C LEU A 259 38.00 -16.87 45.36
#